data_AF-A0A0L8IZ53-F1
#
_entry.id   AF-A0A0L8IZ53-F1
#
_cell.length_a   1.000
_cell.length_b   1.000
_cell.length_c   1.000
_cell.angle_alpha   90.00
_cell.angle_beta   90.00
_cell.angle_gamma   90.00
#
_symmetry.space_group_name_H-M   'P 1'
#
loop_
_entity.id
_entity.type
_entity.pdbx_description
1 polymer ?
#
loop_
_entity_poly.entity_id
_entity_poly.type
_entity_poly.pdbx_seq_one_letter_code
_entity_poly.pdbx_strand_id
1 'polypeptide(L)'
;MELNARDWCAGALHEQRIAEALLDLVDPTPTKVRAILNDLGYVDERIHDLKQSGATTRFFLDLREKGGRLCLDGSAAGEETVVDKCVAPATGPFTPGDRNQ
;
A
#
# COMPACT_ATOMS: atom_id res chain seq x y z
N MET A 1 5.62 16.08 8.02
CA MET A 1 5.74 15.01 9.03
C MET A 1 6.52 13.86 8.40
N GLU A 2 7.39 13.17 9.13
CA GLU A 2 8.39 12.25 8.54
C GLU A 2 8.32 10.84 9.16
N LEU A 3 8.79 9.83 8.42
CA LEU A 3 9.01 8.47 8.93
C LEU A 3 10.29 8.43 9.76
N ASN A 4 10.29 7.61 10.82
CA ASN A 4 11.54 7.31 11.53
C ASN A 4 12.41 6.34 10.70
N ALA A 5 13.69 6.20 11.04
CA ALA A 5 14.63 5.35 10.30
C ALA A 5 14.19 3.87 10.20
N ARG A 6 13.53 3.33 11.23
CA ARG A 6 13.00 1.95 11.22
C ARG A 6 11.87 1.82 10.20
N ASP A 7 10.91 2.75 10.22
CA ASP A 7 9.79 2.79 9.29
C ASP A 7 10.28 2.97 7.85
N TRP A 8 11.32 3.79 7.65
CA TRP A 8 11.92 4.00 6.34
C TRP A 8 12.54 2.72 5.77
N CYS A 9 13.36 2.02 6.57
CA CYS A 9 13.98 0.76 6.17
C CYS A 9 12.94 -0.35 5.93
N ALA A 10 11.96 -0.49 6.83
CA ALA A 10 10.89 -1.48 6.67
C ALA A 10 10.03 -1.17 5.43
N GLY A 11 9.71 0.10 5.21
CA GLY A 11 8.93 0.56 4.07
C GLY A 11 9.55 0.13 2.74
N ALA A 12 10.86 0.30 2.57
CA ALA A 12 11.57 -0.11 1.34
C ALA A 12 11.38 -1.60 1.01
N LEU A 13 11.40 -2.48 2.03
CA LEU A 13 11.18 -3.91 1.84
C LEU A 13 9.73 -4.24 1.47
N HIS A 14 8.77 -3.56 2.09
CA HIS A 14 7.36 -3.75 1.77
C HIS A 14 7.00 -3.22 0.38
N GLU A 15 7.51 -2.03 0.00
CA GLU A 15 7.37 -1.44 -1.35
C GLU A 15 7.79 -2.45 -2.41
N GLN A 16 9.04 -2.93 -2.33
CA GLN A 16 9.58 -3.88 -3.30
C GLN A 16 8.75 -5.17 -3.35
N ARG A 17 8.45 -5.78 -2.20
CA ARG A 17 7.71 -7.04 -2.12
C ARG A 17 6.32 -6.96 -2.76
N ILE A 18 5.63 -5.84 -2.58
CA ILE A 18 4.28 -5.63 -3.14
C ILE A 18 4.37 -5.29 -4.62
N ALA A 19 5.30 -4.42 -5.01
CA ALA A 19 5.50 -4.05 -6.41
C ALA A 19 5.81 -5.30 -7.25
N GLU A 20 6.72 -6.17 -6.80
CA GLU A 20 7.06 -7.42 -7.48
C GLU A 20 5.86 -8.37 -7.61
N ALA A 21 5.01 -8.46 -6.58
CA ALA A 21 3.86 -9.36 -6.59
C ALA A 21 2.71 -8.87 -7.48
N LEU A 22 2.62 -7.56 -7.71
CA LEU A 22 1.56 -6.93 -8.50
C LEU A 22 2.01 -6.54 -9.91
N LEU A 23 3.31 -6.55 -10.19
CA LEU A 23 3.88 -6.26 -11.50
C LEU A 23 3.28 -7.18 -12.56
N ASP A 24 2.92 -6.60 -13.70
CA ASP A 24 2.32 -7.30 -14.84
C ASP A 24 1.01 -8.04 -14.54
N LEU A 25 0.36 -7.72 -13.42
CA LEU A 25 -0.96 -8.27 -13.11
C LEU A 25 -1.98 -7.83 -14.15
N VAL A 26 -2.41 -8.79 -14.98
CA VAL A 26 -3.42 -8.56 -16.01
C VAL A 26 -4.80 -8.32 -15.39
N ASP A 27 -5.41 -7.19 -15.76
CA ASP A 27 -6.72 -6.75 -15.27
C ASP A 27 -6.75 -6.74 -13.72
N PRO A 28 -6.06 -5.79 -13.07
CA PRO A 28 -5.84 -5.79 -11.64
C PRO A 28 -7.11 -5.36 -10.90
N THR A 29 -8.14 -6.20 -10.84
CA THR A 29 -9.38 -5.87 -10.12
C THR A 29 -9.14 -5.79 -8.60
N PRO A 30 -10.00 -5.07 -7.84
CA PRO A 30 -9.91 -5.01 -6.38
C PRO A 30 -9.86 -6.39 -5.73
N THR A 31 -10.61 -7.37 -6.26
CA THR A 31 -10.59 -8.74 -5.73
C THR A 31 -9.24 -9.42 -5.95
N LYS A 32 -8.62 -9.28 -7.14
CA LYS A 32 -7.31 -9.88 -7.41
C LYS A 32 -6.21 -9.23 -6.57
N VAL A 33 -6.20 -7.91 -6.51
CA VAL A 33 -5.22 -7.16 -5.70
C VAL A 33 -5.37 -7.52 -4.22
N ARG A 34 -6.60 -7.60 -3.69
CA ARG A 34 -6.85 -8.06 -2.32
C ARG A 34 -6.30 -9.46 -2.06
N ALA A 35 -6.57 -10.41 -2.96
CA ALA A 35 -6.11 -11.77 -2.82
C ALA A 35 -4.58 -11.84 -2.73
N ILE A 36 -3.86 -11.14 -3.61
CA ILE A 36 -2.40 -11.09 -3.60
C ILE A 36 -1.87 -10.45 -2.31
N LEU A 37 -2.46 -9.33 -1.86
CA LEU A 37 -2.06 -8.68 -0.61
C LEU A 37 -2.29 -9.61 0.60
N ASN A 38 -3.41 -10.32 0.62
CA ASN A 38 -3.71 -11.30 1.66
C ASN A 38 -2.73 -12.49 1.64
N ASP A 39 -2.36 -12.99 0.45
CA ASP A 39 -1.37 -14.05 0.28
C ASP A 39 0.04 -13.63 0.75
N LEU A 40 0.37 -12.33 0.65
CA LEU A 40 1.58 -11.76 1.22
C LEU A 40 1.51 -11.58 2.76
N GLY A 41 0.34 -11.75 3.35
CA GLY A 41 0.10 -11.67 4.80
C GLY A 41 -0.41 -10.30 5.28
N TYR A 42 -0.80 -9.40 4.38
CA TYR A 42 -1.49 -8.16 4.78
C TYR A 42 -2.96 -8.47 4.99
N VAL A 43 -3.43 -8.41 6.24
CA VAL A 43 -4.82 -8.68 6.59
C VAL A 43 -5.76 -7.58 6.12
N ASP A 44 -7.04 -7.92 5.89
CA ASP A 44 -8.05 -7.01 5.33
C ASP A 44 -8.19 -5.71 6.13
N GLU A 45 -8.00 -5.73 7.45
CA GLU A 45 -8.08 -4.53 8.30
C GLU A 45 -6.98 -3.51 8.00
N ARG A 46 -5.87 -3.92 7.38
CA ARG A 46 -4.78 -3.03 6.96
C ARG A 46 -4.93 -2.54 5.52
N ILE A 47 -5.88 -3.08 4.75
CA ILE A 47 -6.09 -2.72 3.34
C ILE A 47 -7.21 -1.67 3.25
N HIS A 48 -6.82 -0.45 2.89
CA HIS A 48 -7.73 0.70 2.84
C HIS A 48 -7.91 1.22 1.42
N ASP A 49 -9.08 1.82 1.16
CA ASP A 49 -9.46 2.46 -0.11
C ASP A 49 -9.14 1.65 -1.37
N LEU A 50 -9.23 0.32 -1.27
CA LEU A 50 -9.03 -0.59 -2.40
C LEU A 50 -10.14 -0.38 -3.44
N LYS A 51 -9.85 0.39 -4.48
CA LYS A 51 -10.82 0.87 -5.46
C LYS A 51 -10.21 0.87 -6.85
N GLN A 52 -11.03 0.48 -7.84
CA GLN A 52 -10.63 0.50 -9.24
C GLN A 52 -11.11 1.78 -9.93
N SER A 53 -10.25 2.36 -10.77
CA SER A 53 -10.55 3.49 -11.65
C SER A 53 -9.94 3.19 -13.02
N GLY A 54 -10.79 2.85 -13.99
CA GLY A 54 -10.32 2.36 -15.29
C GLY A 54 -9.53 1.06 -15.15
N ALA A 55 -8.34 1.00 -15.76
CA ALA A 55 -7.46 -0.17 -15.71
C ALA A 55 -6.61 -0.26 -14.43
N THR A 56 -6.69 0.74 -13.54
CA THR A 56 -5.85 0.83 -12.35
C THR A 56 -6.63 0.52 -11.09
N THR A 57 -6.08 -0.30 -10.20
CA THR A 57 -6.58 -0.44 -8.83
C THR A 57 -5.64 0.23 -7.85
N ARG A 58 -6.22 1.12 -7.06
CA ARG A 58 -5.53 1.90 -6.03
C ARG A 58 -5.85 1.34 -4.65
N PHE A 59 -4.89 1.44 -3.75
CA PHE A 59 -5.06 1.03 -2.35
C PHE A 59 -4.10 1.80 -1.44
N PHE A 60 -4.35 1.69 -0.14
CA PHE A 60 -3.37 2.02 0.89
C PHE A 60 -3.18 0.82 1.82
N LEU A 61 -1.98 0.70 2.37
CA LEU A 61 -1.68 -0.24 3.45
C LEU A 61 -1.34 0.51 4.73
N ASP A 62 -2.05 0.19 5.80
CA ASP A 62 -1.71 0.62 7.17
C ASP A 62 -0.65 -0.32 7.75
N LEU A 63 0.60 0.15 7.81
CA LEU A 63 1.73 -0.59 8.37
C LEU A 63 2.22 0.02 9.69
N ARG A 64 1.35 0.75 10.39
CA ARG A 64 1.68 1.33 11.69
C ARG A 64 1.91 0.22 12.71
N GLU A 65 3.12 0.15 13.24
CA GLU A 65 3.47 -0.77 14.32
C GLU A 65 4.19 -0.05 15.44
N LYS A 66 3.87 -0.37 16.70
CA LYS A 66 4.54 0.16 17.90
C LYS A 66 4.66 1.69 17.95
N GLY A 67 3.61 2.40 17.49
CA GLY A 67 3.60 3.86 17.40
C GLY A 67 4.29 4.44 16.16
N GLY A 68 4.68 3.58 15.20
CA GLY A 68 5.15 3.96 13.87
C GLY A 68 4.05 4.60 13.02
N ARG A 69 4.47 5.10 11.87
CA ARG A 69 3.66 5.96 10.99
C ARG A 69 3.64 5.51 9.54
N LEU A 70 4.31 4.40 9.27
CA LEU A 70 4.44 3.83 7.94
C LEU A 70 3.06 3.48 7.38
N CYS A 71 2.81 3.98 6.18
CA CYS A 71 1.81 3.44 5.28
C CYS A 71 2.41 3.27 3.89
N LEU A 72 1.74 2.54 3.03
CA LEU A 72 2.05 2.50 1.60
C LEU A 72 0.86 3.00 0.79
N ASP A 73 1.13 3.77 -0.26
CA ASP A 73 0.20 4.08 -1.33
C ASP A 73 0.54 3.20 -2.54
N GLY A 74 -0.41 2.37 -2.96
CA GLY A 74 -0.25 1.47 -4.08
C GLY A 74 -1.17 1.81 -5.24
N SER A 75 -0.64 1.59 -6.45
CA SER A 75 -1.34 1.65 -7.73
C SER A 75 -0.93 0.44 -8.56
N ALA A 76 -1.83 -0.53 -8.71
CA ALA A 76 -1.64 -1.69 -9.58
C ALA A 76 -2.18 -1.39 -10.98
N ALA A 77 -1.32 -1.43 -11.99
CA ALA A 77 -1.62 -1.04 -13.37
C ALA A 77 -0.79 -1.83 -14.40
N GLY A 78 -0.54 -3.13 -14.15
CA GLY A 78 0.33 -3.95 -15.00
C GLY A 78 1.79 -3.51 -14.86
N GLU A 79 2.45 -3.19 -15.98
CA GLU A 79 3.84 -2.70 -16.03
C GLU A 79 4.01 -1.37 -15.27
N GLU A 80 2.96 -0.54 -15.17
CA GLU A 80 2.99 0.76 -14.47
C GLU A 80 2.65 0.63 -12.98
N THR A 81 2.89 -0.53 -12.37
CA THR A 81 2.61 -0.73 -10.96
C THR A 81 3.60 0.06 -10.09
N VAL A 82 3.07 0.88 -9.18
CA VAL A 82 3.84 1.74 -8.28
C VAL A 82 3.39 1.51 -6.84
N VAL A 83 4.35 1.46 -5.92
CA VAL A 83 4.10 1.35 -4.47
C VAL A 83 5.10 2.26 -3.76
N ASP A 84 4.60 3.27 -3.05
CA ASP A 84 5.42 4.28 -2.36
C ASP A 84 5.04 4.40 -0.89
N LYS A 85 6.03 4.72 -0.04
CA LYS A 85 5.82 5.10 1.35
C LYS A 85 4.97 6.36 1.46
N CYS A 86 4.02 6.31 2.37
CA CYS A 86 3.31 7.46 2.87
C CYS A 86 3.44 7.58 4.40
N VAL A 87 3.02 8.72 4.94
CA VAL A 87 3.03 9.00 6.38
C VAL A 87 1.61 9.12 6.89
N ALA A 88 1.18 8.17 7.72
CA ALA A 88 -0.12 8.22 8.40
C ALA A 88 0.00 8.85 9.80
N PRO A 89 -1.09 9.36 10.40
CA PRO A 89 -1.12 9.68 11.83
C PRO A 89 -0.76 8.45 12.68
N ALA A 90 0.10 8.63 13.70
CA ALA A 90 0.59 7.53 14.54
C ALA A 90 -0.53 6.84 15.35
N THR A 91 -1.61 7.55 15.62
CA THR A 91 -2.73 7.10 16.46
C THR A 91 -4.06 7.48 15.83
N GLY A 92 -5.11 6.76 16.20
CA GLY A 92 -6.47 6.99 15.71
C GLY A 92 -6.77 6.24 14.41
N PRO A 93 -7.96 6.47 13.81
CA PRO A 93 -8.35 5.85 12.55
C PRO A 93 -7.29 6.06 11.47
N PHE A 94 -7.17 5.08 10.57
CA PHE A 94 -6.31 5.25 9.41
C PHE A 94 -6.90 6.32 8.49
N THR A 95 -6.11 7.37 8.24
CA THR A 95 -6.40 8.38 7.23
C THR A 95 -5.13 8.55 6.41
N PRO A 96 -5.09 8.06 5.16
CA PRO A 96 -3.92 8.28 4.31
C PRO A 96 -3.79 9.78 4.04
N GLY A 97 -2.55 10.24 3.76
CA GLY A 97 -2.34 11.59 3.26
C GLY A 97 -2.98 11.78 1.88
N ASP A 98 -3.19 13.03 1.47
CA ASP A 98 -3.64 13.31 0.10
C ASP A 98 -2.65 12.71 -0.90
N ARG A 99 -3.19 12.03 -1.92
CA ARG A 99 -2.43 11.64 -3.11
C ARG A 99 -2.10 12.92 -3.86
N ASN A 100 -1.03 13.60 -3.48
CA ASN A 100 -0.57 14.76 -4.22
C ASN A 100 -0.17 14.25 -5.61
N GLN A 101 -0.95 14.66 -6.62
CA GLN A 101 -0.75 14.34 -8.03
C GLN A 101 0.56 14.93 -8.55
#